data_AF-A0A7J8R0A5-F1
#
_entry.id   AF-A0A7J8R0A5-F1
#
_cell.length_a   1.000
_cell.length_b   1.000
_cell.length_c   1.000
_cell.angle_alpha   90.00
_cell.angle_beta   90.00
_cell.angle_gamma   90.00
#
_symmetry.space_group_name_H-M   'P 1'
#
loop_
_entity.id
_entity.type
_entity.pdbx_description
1 polymer ?
#
loop_
_entity_poly.entity_id
_entity_poly.type
_entity_poly.pdbx_seq_one_letter_code
_entity_poly.pdbx_strand_id
1 'polypeptide(L)' 'MVEANPGNPLLLGNYAKFLKEIRGDYSRAEEYCGRAILANLDDGNLLAVYADLIWHNQNDIQRAKSYFEQAVKTAPND' A
#
# COMPACT_ATOMS: atom_id res chain seq x y z
N MET A 1 -15.74 9.14 -5.33
CA MET A 1 -14.97 8.32 -6.29
C MET A 1 -14.55 6.98 -5.69
N VAL A 2 -13.92 6.93 -4.51
CA VAL A 2 -13.70 5.66 -3.78
C VAL A 2 -15.01 5.01 -3.31
N GLU A 3 -15.98 5.81 -2.84
CA GLU A 3 -17.31 5.31 -2.43
C GLU A 3 -18.13 4.70 -3.59
N ALA A 4 -17.83 5.08 -4.83
CA ALA A 4 -18.53 4.56 -6.02
C ALA A 4 -17.94 3.23 -6.52
N ASN A 5 -16.73 2.87 -6.08
CA ASN A 5 -16.06 1.63 -6.43
C ASN A 5 -15.12 1.20 -5.28
N PRO A 6 -15.70 0.76 -4.15
CA PRO A 6 -14.96 0.61 -2.88
C PRO A 6 -13.90 -0.49 -2.90
N GLY A 7 -13.91 -1.38 -3.90
CA GLY A 7 -12.95 -2.47 -4.07
C GLY A 7 -11.99 -2.31 -5.24
N ASN A 8 -11.96 -1.16 -5.93
CA ASN A 8 -11.04 -0.98 -7.05
C ASN A 8 -9.61 -0.73 -6.53
N PRO A 9 -8.65 -1.67 -6.74
CA PRO A 9 -7.30 -1.58 -6.17
C PRO A 9 -6.53 -0.36 -6.66
N LEU A 10 -6.75 0.08 -7.91
CA LEU A 10 -6.10 1.26 -8.48
C LEU A 10 -6.59 2.54 -7.80
N LEU A 11 -7.91 2.67 -7.56
CA LEU A 11 -8.46 3.84 -6.86
C LEU A 11 -8.03 3.89 -5.39
N LEU A 12 -8.06 2.74 -4.71
CA LEU A 12 -7.63 2.63 -3.31
C LEU A 12 -6.13 2.93 -3.16
N GLY A 13 -5.30 2.37 -4.03
CA GLY A 13 -3.86 2.61 -4.06
C GLY A 13 -3.50 4.07 -4.32
N ASN A 14 -4.13 4.69 -5.32
CA ASN A 14 -3.91 6.11 -5.63
C ASN A 14 -4.36 7.01 -4.49
N TYR A 15 -5.48 6.68 -3.83
CA TYR A 15 -5.95 7.45 -2.68
C TYR A 15 -5.02 7.27 -1.46
N ALA A 16 -4.50 6.07 -1.22
CA ALA A 16 -3.50 5.82 -0.18
C ALA A 16 -2.21 6.63 -0.42
N LYS A 17 -1.72 6.69 -1.67
CA LYS A 17 -0.57 7.53 -2.06
C LYS A 17 -0.84 9.01 -1.79
N PHE A 18 -2.01 9.51 -2.19
CA PHE A 18 -2.40 10.89 -1.90
C PHE A 18 -2.44 11.20 -0.39
N LEU A 19 -2.98 10.29 0.41
CA LEU A 19 -3.03 10.44 1.87
C LEU A 19 -1.61 10.47 2.47
N LYS A 20 -0.72 9.59 2.02
CA LYS A 20 0.68 9.55 2.45
C LYS A 20 1.45 10.81 2.04
N GLU A 21 1.47 11.12 0.75
CA GLU A 21 2.39 12.11 0.17
C GLU A 21 1.88 13.55 0.31
N ILE A 22 0.57 13.76 0.25
CA ILE A 22 -0.02 15.11 0.24
C ILE A 22 -0.63 15.47 1.60
N ARG A 23 -1.27 14.51 2.27
CA ARG A 23 -1.93 14.77 3.56
C ARG A 23 -1.07 14.42 4.77
N GLY A 24 -0.03 13.58 4.61
CA GLY A 24 0.74 13.02 5.72
C GLY A 24 -0.10 12.15 6.66
N ASP A 25 -1.27 11.67 6.20
CA ASP A 25 -2.16 10.83 6.98
C ASP A 25 -1.80 9.36 6.75
N TYR A 26 -0.70 8.96 7.38
CA TYR A 26 -0.13 7.62 7.23
C TYR A 26 -1.07 6.54 7.77
N SER A 27 -1.88 6.83 8.79
CA SER A 27 -2.84 5.86 9.35
C SER A 27 -3.95 5.52 8.36
N ARG A 28 -4.58 6.51 7.73
CA ARG A 28 -5.58 6.24 6.69
C ARG A 28 -4.93 5.69 5.42
N ALA A 29 -3.75 6.16 5.06
CA ALA A 29 -3.01 5.61 3.93
C ALA A 29 -2.79 4.10 4.09
N GLU A 30 -2.41 3.64 5.29
CA GLU A 30 -2.23 2.21 5.57
C GLU A 30 -3.54 1.43 5.42
N GLU A 31 -4.66 1.96 5.94
CA GLU A 31 -5.97 1.33 5.81
C GLU A 31 -6.38 1.14 4.34
N TYR A 32 -6.29 2.20 3.54
CA TYR A 32 -6.66 2.13 2.11
C TYR A 32 -5.69 1.28 1.30
N CYS A 33 -4.40 1.30 1.63
CA CYS A 33 -3.39 0.47 0.98
C CYS A 33 -3.60 -1.02 1.30
N GLY A 34 -3.91 -1.36 2.55
CA GLY A 34 -4.26 -2.73 2.94
C GLY A 34 -5.49 -3.25 2.21
N ARG A 35 -6.53 -2.43 2.05
CA ARG A 35 -7.71 -2.76 1.23
C ARG A 35 -7.33 -2.97 -0.24
N ALA A 36 -6.43 -2.16 -0.79
CA ALA A 36 -5.96 -2.29 -2.17
C ALA A 36 -5.21 -3.62 -2.39
N ILE A 37 -4.35 -4.03 -1.45
CA ILE A 37 -3.64 -5.31 -1.47
C ILE A 37 -4.61 -6.49 -1.43
N LEU A 38 -5.66 -6.43 -0.60
CA LEU A 38 -6.67 -7.48 -0.57
C LEU A 38 -7.44 -7.62 -1.90
N ALA A 39 -7.59 -6.52 -2.64
CA ALA A 39 -8.24 -6.50 -3.94
C ALA A 39 -7.30 -6.90 -5.10
N ASN A 40 -5.98 -6.69 -4.96
CA ASN A 40 -4.96 -7.16 -5.89
C ASN A 40 -3.66 -7.52 -5.13
N LEU A 41 -3.49 -8.81 -4.85
CA LEU A 41 -2.39 -9.34 -4.03
C LEU A 41 -1.04 -9.33 -4.77
N ASP A 42 -1.05 -9.25 -6.10
CA ASP A 42 0.13 -9.33 -6.97
C ASP A 42 0.53 -7.98 -7.58
N ASP A 43 0.27 -6.88 -6.88
CA ASP A 43 0.76 -5.56 -7.27
C ASP A 43 2.00 -5.17 -6.45
N GLY A 44 3.19 -5.27 -7.06
CA GLY A 44 4.46 -4.96 -6.43
C GLY A 44 4.55 -3.52 -5.91
N ASN A 45 3.92 -2.57 -6.60
CA ASN A 45 3.90 -1.15 -6.20
C ASN A 45 3.03 -0.95 -4.95
N LEU A 46 1.88 -1.62 -4.86
CA LEU A 46 1.04 -1.58 -3.65
C LEU A 46 1.75 -2.21 -2.45
N LEU A 47 2.43 -3.35 -2.66
CA LEU A 47 3.21 -4.01 -1.61
C LEU A 47 4.33 -3.10 -1.09
N ALA A 48 5.03 -2.38 -1.98
CA ALA A 48 6.08 -1.43 -1.59
C ALA A 48 5.52 -0.22 -0.81
N VAL A 49 4.39 0.34 -1.24
CA VAL A 49 3.73 1.44 -0.51
C VAL A 49 3.28 0.98 0.88
N TYR A 50 2.74 -0.23 0.99
CA TYR A 50 2.30 -0.78 2.28
C TYR A 50 3.46 -1.06 3.22
N ALA A 51 4.56 -1.61 2.69
CA ALA A 51 5.78 -1.83 3.46
C ALA A 51 6.32 -0.53 4.07
N ASP A 52 6.34 0.55 3.28
CA ASP A 52 6.74 1.87 3.73
C ASP A 52 5.81 2.45 4.81
N LEU A 53 4.50 2.23 4.69
CA LEU A 53 3.52 2.66 5.68
C LEU A 53 3.66 1.91 7.01
N ILE A 54 3.88 0.59 6.96
CA ILE A 54 4.16 -0.24 8.15
C ILE A 54 5.43 0.26 8.86
N TRP A 55 6.48 0.57 8.09
CA TRP A 55 7.72 1.12 8.63
C TRP A 55 7.48 2.44 9.39
N HIS A 56 6.75 3.37 8.78
CA HIS A 56 6.52 4.70 9.35
C HIS A 56 5.51 4.71 10.51
N ASN A 57 4.42 3.95 10.44
CA ASN A 57 3.37 3.94 11.46
C ASN A 57 3.69 3.03 12.65
N GLN A 58 4.21 1.83 12.38
CA GLN A 58 4.29 0.76 13.36
C GLN A 58 5.72 0.51 13.84
N ASN A 59 6.72 1.06 13.13
CA ASN A 59 8.14 0.78 13.34
C ASN A 59 8.45 -0.74 13.31
N ASP A 60 7.60 -1.51 12.63
CA ASP A 60 7.74 -2.96 12.48
C ASP A 60 8.61 -3.25 11.24
N ILE A 61 9.91 -3.20 11.48
CA ILE A 61 10.95 -3.39 10.46
C ILE A 61 10.84 -4.76 9.79
N GLN A 62 10.52 -5.82 10.55
CA GLN A 62 10.49 -7.18 10.01
C GLN A 62 9.32 -7.33 9.05
N ARG A 63 8.14 -6.85 9.45
CA ARG A 63 6.95 -6.90 8.61
C ARG A 63 7.08 -6.03 7.38
N ALA A 64 7.62 -4.81 7.52
CA ALA A 64 7.92 -3.95 6.37
C ALA A 64 8.87 -4.64 5.39
N LYS A 65 9.96 -5.25 5.90
CA LYS A 65 10.92 -5.98 5.07
C LYS A 65 10.27 -7.13 4.30
N SER A 66 9.41 -7.92 4.93
CA SER A 66 8.70 -9.01 4.23
C SER A 66 7.85 -8.52 3.07
N TYR A 67 7.16 -7.39 3.22
CA TYR A 67 6.37 -6.79 2.13
C TYR A 67 7.25 -6.22 1.01
N PHE A 68 8.40 -5.62 1.33
CA PHE A 68 9.36 -5.20 0.30
C PHE A 68 9.94 -6.39 -0.49
N GLU A 69 10.29 -7.48 0.19
CA GLU A 69 10.77 -8.69 -0.48
C GLU A 69 9.69 -9.30 -1.38
N GLN A 70 8.42 -9.25 -0.96
CA GLN A 70 7.31 -9.69 -1.79
C GLN A 70 7.13 -8.77 -3.00
N ALA A 71 7.22 -7.45 -2.83
CA ALA A 71 7.13 -6.48 -3.92
C ALA A 71 8.15 -6.79 -5.05
N VAL A 72 9.41 -7.03 -4.68
CA VAL A 72 10.49 -7.37 -5.63
C VAL A 72 10.23 -8.71 -6.33
N LYS A 73 9.68 -9.70 -5.62
CA LYS A 73 9.34 -11.01 -6.22
C LYS A 73 8.20 -10.91 -7.23
N THR A 74 7.21 -10.06 -6.93
CA THR A 74 5.99 -9.88 -7.73
C THR A 74 6.24 -9.02 -8.97
N ALA A 75 7.14 -8.04 -8.88
CA ALA A 75 7.53 -7.18 -10.00
C ALA A 75 9.06 -7.16 -10.17
N PRO A 76 9.69 -8.26 -10.63
CA PRO A 76 11.16 -8.36 -10.73
C PRO A 76 11.76 -7.55 -11.88
N ASN A 77 10.93 -7.03 -12.79
CA ASN A 77 11.33 -6.34 -14.03
C ASN A 77 10.85 -4.87 -14.08
N ASP A 78 10.33 -4.33 -12.98
CA ASP A 78 9.87 -2.94 -12.85
C ASP A 78 10.93 -2.09 -12.14
#